data_AF-A0A445GWM5-F1
#
_entry.id   AF-A0A445GWM5-F1
#
_cell.length_a   1.000
_cell.length_b   1.000
_cell.length_c   1.000
_cell.angle_alpha   90.00
_cell.angle_beta   90.00
_cell.angle_gamma   90.00
#
_symmetry.space_group_name_H-M   'P 1'
#
loop_
_entity.id
_entity.type
_entity.pdbx_description
1 polymer ?
#
loop_
_entity_poly.entity_id
_entity_poly.type
_entity_poly.pdbx_seq_one_letter_code
_entity_poly.pdbx_strand_id
1 'polypeptide(L)'
;DFKDIFDVDHFITSLRGEIRIIKILPPKVKKRVELGLLYSMPPISWSNISYYENQVLPLLLKHKVIQLNRTNARLANNGLPGEIQKLRCRVNFNALRFTTQIEELGRMMVKVLREKRPFLALHLRYEMDMLAFSGCAHDCYSKEEEELIRMR
;
A
#
# COMPACT_ATOMS: atom_id res chain seq x y z
N ASP A 1 -7.63 9.57 6.11
CA ASP A 1 -8.11 8.26 5.62
C ASP A 1 -7.85 8.04 4.14
N PHE A 2 -7.95 6.79 3.67
CA PHE A 2 -7.70 6.42 2.25
C PHE A 2 -8.51 7.27 1.25
N LYS A 3 -9.78 7.55 1.58
CA LYS A 3 -10.70 8.35 0.75
C LYS A 3 -10.33 9.83 0.62
N ASP A 4 -9.50 10.34 1.54
CA ASP A 4 -9.08 11.74 1.51
C ASP A 4 -7.95 11.94 0.49
N ILE A 5 -7.23 10.86 0.17
CA ILE A 5 -6.11 10.85 -0.77
C ILE A 5 -6.55 10.29 -2.13
N PHE A 6 -7.34 9.22 -2.16
CA PHE A 6 -7.68 8.49 -3.37
C PHE A 6 -9.17 8.51 -3.70
N ASP A 7 -9.48 8.54 -5.00
CA ASP A 7 -10.83 8.34 -5.51
C ASP A 7 -11.27 6.88 -5.30
N VAL A 8 -12.09 6.68 -4.26
CA VAL A 8 -12.57 5.35 -3.84
C VAL A 8 -13.49 4.73 -4.89
N ASP A 9 -14.32 5.53 -5.57
CA ASP A 9 -15.27 5.01 -6.55
C ASP A 9 -14.57 4.57 -7.83
N HIS A 10 -13.57 5.34 -8.27
CA HIS A 10 -12.66 4.92 -9.34
C HIS A 10 -11.90 3.66 -8.96
N PHE A 11 -11.37 3.57 -7.73
CA PHE A 11 -10.62 2.40 -7.26
C PHE A 11 -11.47 1.12 -7.31
N ILE A 12 -12.70 1.16 -6.79
CA ILE A 12 -13.64 0.03 -6.79
C ILE A 12 -14.02 -0.34 -8.23
N THR A 13 -14.38 0.66 -9.04
CA THR A 13 -14.85 0.44 -10.42
C THR A 13 -13.76 -0.12 -11.33
N SER A 14 -12.51 0.37 -11.18
CA SER A 14 -11.34 -0.07 -11.95
C SER A 14 -10.95 -1.53 -11.71
N LEU A 15 -11.32 -2.08 -10.56
CA LEU A 15 -10.97 -3.44 -10.15
C LEU A 15 -12.16 -4.42 -10.18
N ARG A 16 -13.36 -3.96 -10.55
CA ARG A 16 -14.61 -4.75 -10.51
C ARG A 16 -14.57 -6.09 -11.25
N GLY A 17 -13.74 -6.20 -12.29
CA GLY A 17 -13.59 -7.42 -13.10
C GLY A 17 -12.56 -8.41 -12.55
N GLU A 18 -11.75 -7.99 -11.57
CA GLU A 18 -10.65 -8.78 -11.00
C GLU A 18 -10.99 -9.19 -9.57
N ILE A 19 -11.47 -8.24 -8.75
CA ILE A 19 -11.81 -8.46 -7.35
C ILE A 19 -13.05 -7.66 -6.93
N ARG A 20 -13.81 -8.19 -5.97
CA ARG A 20 -14.95 -7.50 -5.38
C ARG A 20 -14.50 -6.68 -4.17
N ILE A 21 -14.63 -5.36 -4.27
CA ILE A 21 -14.36 -4.44 -3.17
C ILE A 21 -15.69 -3.87 -2.67
N ILE A 22 -15.88 -3.80 -1.36
CA ILE A 22 -17.08 -3.27 -0.72
C ILE A 22 -16.69 -2.16 0.26
N LYS A 23 -17.46 -1.06 0.27
CA LYS A 23 -17.25 0.05 1.21
C LYS A 23 -17.74 -0.27 2.62
N ILE A 24 -18.77 -1.09 2.73
CA ILE A 24 -19.45 -1.43 3.99
C ILE A 24 -19.63 -2.94 4.04
N LEU A 25 -19.31 -3.53 5.19
CA LEU A 25 -19.52 -4.95 5.45
C LEU A 25 -21.02 -5.30 5.38
N PRO A 26 -21.41 -6.47 4.87
CA PRO A 26 -22.80 -6.92 4.90
C PRO A 26 -23.34 -6.93 6.35
N PRO A 27 -24.62 -6.62 6.60
CA PRO A 27 -25.14 -6.41 7.96
C PRO A 27 -24.84 -7.55 8.95
N LYS A 28 -24.99 -8.82 8.52
CA LYS A 28 -24.66 -10.00 9.33
C LYS A 28 -23.19 -10.07 9.73
N VAL A 29 -22.31 -9.66 8.81
CA VAL A 29 -20.86 -9.65 9.00
C VAL A 29 -20.46 -8.47 9.89
N LYS A 30 -21.00 -7.28 9.61
CA LYS A 30 -20.78 -6.08 10.41
C LYS A 30 -21.13 -6.30 11.88
N LYS A 31 -22.31 -6.87 12.17
CA LYS A 31 -22.74 -7.20 13.53
C LYS A 31 -21.78 -8.16 14.24
N ARG A 32 -21.22 -9.15 13.55
CA ARG A 32 -20.21 -10.06 14.12
C ARG A 32 -18.93 -9.32 14.51
N VAL A 33 -18.47 -8.40 13.67
CA VAL A 33 -17.30 -7.57 13.96
C VAL A 33 -17.56 -6.66 15.16
N GLU A 34 -18.73 -6.01 15.21
CA GLU A 34 -19.16 -5.15 16.33
C GLU A 34 -19.29 -5.93 17.66
N LEU A 35 -19.58 -7.23 17.61
CA LEU A 35 -19.61 -8.14 18.78
C LEU A 35 -18.22 -8.67 19.17
N GLY A 36 -17.13 -8.18 18.56
CA GLY A 36 -15.76 -8.58 18.89
C GLY A 36 -15.32 -9.91 18.26
N LEU A 37 -16.09 -10.48 17.33
CA LEU A 37 -15.75 -11.74 16.65
C LEU A 37 -14.83 -11.54 15.42
N LEU A 38 -14.08 -10.44 15.40
CA LEU A 38 -13.11 -10.14 14.34
C LEU A 38 -11.80 -10.87 14.61
N TYR A 39 -11.39 -11.74 13.69
CA TYR A 39 -10.07 -12.34 13.75
C TYR A 39 -9.05 -11.40 13.12
N SER A 40 -8.10 -10.91 13.92
CA SER A 40 -7.02 -10.04 13.47
C SER A 40 -5.70 -10.78 13.51
N MET A 41 -4.90 -10.68 12.45
CA MET A 41 -3.57 -11.29 12.38
C MET A 41 -2.57 -10.41 11.62
N PRO A 42 -1.28 -10.44 11.99
CA PRO A 42 -0.24 -9.82 11.19
C PRO A 42 0.11 -10.72 9.99
N PRO A 43 0.00 -10.25 8.74
CA PRO A 43 0.59 -10.95 7.61
C PRO A 43 2.12 -11.02 7.73
N ILE A 44 2.71 -12.13 7.27
CA ILE A 44 4.17 -12.26 7.14
C ILE A 44 4.63 -11.43 5.94
N SER A 45 5.53 -10.47 6.18
CA SER A 45 6.09 -9.64 5.10
C SER A 45 6.99 -10.47 4.19
N TRP A 46 6.99 -10.13 2.91
CA TRP A 46 7.66 -10.84 1.81
C TRP A 46 7.23 -12.30 1.62
N SER A 47 6.06 -12.68 2.16
CA SER A 47 5.51 -14.02 1.96
C SER A 47 5.05 -14.24 0.52
N ASN A 48 5.19 -15.47 0.03
CA ASN A 48 4.71 -15.89 -1.28
C ASN A 48 3.24 -16.35 -1.21
N ILE A 49 2.69 -16.82 -2.32
CA ILE A 49 1.28 -17.24 -2.39
C ILE A 49 0.98 -18.46 -1.51
N SER A 50 1.92 -19.39 -1.34
CA SER A 50 1.66 -20.59 -0.55
C SER A 50 1.39 -20.26 0.92
N TYR A 51 1.93 -19.17 1.45
CA TYR A 51 1.52 -18.65 2.77
C TYR A 51 0.04 -18.26 2.81
N TYR A 52 -0.44 -17.54 1.79
CA TYR A 52 -1.84 -17.13 1.74
C TYR A 52 -2.78 -18.31 1.50
N GLU A 53 -2.40 -19.26 0.67
CA GLU A 53 -3.19 -20.46 0.39
C GLU A 53 -3.24 -21.43 1.58
N ASN A 54 -2.11 -21.67 2.24
CA ASN A 54 -2.01 -22.71 3.27
C ASN A 54 -2.25 -22.18 4.68
N GLN A 55 -2.05 -20.89 4.95
CA GLN A 55 -2.22 -20.31 6.29
C GLN A 55 -3.37 -19.31 6.36
N VAL A 56 -3.44 -18.35 5.44
CA VAL A 56 -4.45 -17.26 5.51
C VAL A 56 -5.82 -17.74 5.06
N LEU A 57 -5.91 -18.52 3.99
CA LEU A 57 -7.17 -19.02 3.44
C LEU A 57 -7.93 -19.93 4.42
N PRO A 58 -7.32 -20.91 5.12
CA PRO A 58 -8.02 -21.68 6.14
C PRO A 58 -8.61 -20.82 7.26
N LEU A 59 -7.88 -19.79 7.69
CA LEU A 59 -8.35 -18.83 8.70
C LEU A 59 -9.52 -17.98 8.17
N LEU A 60 -9.44 -17.52 6.92
CA LEU A 60 -10.54 -16.83 6.26
C LEU A 60 -11.79 -17.71 6.15
N LEU A 61 -11.64 -18.97 5.77
CA LEU A 61 -12.75 -19.92 5.66
C LEU A 61 -13.40 -20.22 7.02
N LYS A 62 -12.59 -20.29 8.09
CA LYS A 62 -13.04 -20.49 9.47
C LYS A 62 -13.75 -19.25 10.04
N HIS A 63 -13.13 -18.08 9.94
CA HIS A 63 -13.60 -16.85 10.60
C HIS A 63 -14.55 -16.01 9.74
N LYS A 64 -14.62 -16.27 8.43
CA LYS A 64 -15.39 -15.53 7.40
C LYS A 64 -14.92 -14.11 7.13
N VAL A 65 -14.30 -13.45 8.11
CA VAL A 65 -13.63 -12.17 7.99
C VAL A 65 -12.31 -12.24 8.74
N ILE A 66 -11.28 -11.68 8.11
CA ILE A 66 -9.98 -11.46 8.73
C ILE A 66 -9.58 -10.00 8.58
N GLN A 67 -8.97 -9.45 9.62
CA GLN A 67 -8.28 -8.16 9.55
C GLN A 67 -6.78 -8.42 9.51
N LEU A 68 -6.13 -7.93 8.46
CA LEU A 68 -4.66 -7.89 8.38
C LEU A 68 -4.18 -6.60 9.05
N ASN A 69 -3.63 -6.69 10.27
CA ASN A 69 -3.35 -5.51 11.10
C ASN A 69 -1.97 -4.85 10.86
N ARG A 70 -1.13 -5.45 10.02
CA ARG A 70 0.14 -4.86 9.54
C ARG A 70 -0.01 -4.50 8.07
N THR A 71 -0.54 -3.32 7.79
CA THR A 71 -0.82 -2.85 6.42
C THR A 71 0.44 -2.56 5.60
N ASN A 72 1.61 -2.48 6.24
CA ASN A 72 2.91 -2.30 5.60
C ASN A 72 3.59 -3.63 5.21
N ALA A 73 3.01 -4.79 5.56
CA ALA A 73 3.56 -6.07 5.15
C ALA A 73 3.44 -6.25 3.64
N ARG A 74 4.52 -6.72 3.01
CA ARG A 74 4.60 -6.84 1.55
C ARG A 74 4.32 -8.27 1.12
N LEU A 75 3.66 -8.43 -0.02
CA LEU A 75 3.68 -9.69 -0.75
C LEU A 75 5.08 -9.85 -1.38
N ALA A 76 5.55 -11.08 -1.60
CA ALA A 76 6.83 -11.33 -2.28
C ALA A 76 6.92 -10.54 -3.60
N ASN A 77 8.11 -10.09 -3.99
CA ASN A 77 8.29 -9.39 -5.27
C ASN A 77 8.28 -10.36 -6.46
N ASN A 78 8.99 -11.48 -6.31
CA ASN A 78 9.27 -12.45 -7.37
C ASN A 78 8.53 -13.77 -7.13
N GLY A 79 8.46 -14.61 -8.16
CA GLY A 79 7.89 -15.96 -8.05
C GLY A 79 6.36 -15.99 -7.91
N LEU A 80 5.65 -14.95 -8.35
CA LEU A 80 4.20 -14.95 -8.41
C LEU A 80 3.71 -15.28 -9.83
N PRO A 81 2.52 -15.87 -9.96
CA PRO A 81 1.78 -15.98 -11.21
C PRO A 81 1.61 -14.62 -11.89
N GLY A 82 1.61 -14.66 -13.23
CA GLY A 82 1.47 -13.48 -14.08
C GLY A 82 0.23 -12.65 -13.78
N GLU A 83 -0.91 -13.30 -13.52
CA GLU A 83 -2.16 -12.61 -13.19
C GLU A 83 -2.07 -11.78 -11.90
N ILE A 84 -1.34 -12.27 -10.89
CA ILE A 84 -1.13 -11.51 -9.64
C ILE A 84 -0.22 -10.31 -9.90
N GLN A 85 0.84 -10.47 -10.71
CA GLN A 85 1.69 -9.33 -11.07
C GLN A 85 0.93 -8.28 -11.88
N LYS A 86 0.12 -8.72 -12.85
CA LYS A 86 -0.75 -7.86 -13.64
C LYS A 86 -1.76 -7.11 -12.78
N LEU A 87 -2.38 -7.78 -11.80
CA LEU A 87 -3.28 -7.14 -10.84
C LEU A 87 -2.54 -6.09 -9.99
N ARG A 88 -1.32 -6.37 -9.51
CA ARG A 88 -0.51 -5.36 -8.79
C ARG A 88 -0.22 -4.14 -9.64
N CYS A 89 0.20 -4.33 -10.89
CA CYS A 89 0.42 -3.24 -11.82
C CYS A 89 -0.86 -2.42 -12.04
N ARG A 90 -1.99 -3.09 -12.28
CA ARG A 90 -3.29 -2.43 -12.43
C ARG A 90 -3.65 -1.62 -11.19
N VAL A 91 -3.46 -2.17 -9.98
CA VAL A 91 -3.72 -1.47 -8.72
C VAL A 91 -2.84 -0.23 -8.60
N ASN A 92 -1.52 -0.39 -8.73
CA ASN A 92 -0.54 0.68 -8.46
C ASN A 92 -0.56 1.81 -9.49
N PHE A 93 -0.85 1.52 -10.76
CA PHE A 93 -0.71 2.51 -11.83
C PHE A 93 -2.04 2.98 -12.42
N ASN A 94 -3.13 2.20 -12.28
CA ASN A 94 -4.42 2.55 -12.90
C ASN A 94 -5.54 2.79 -11.87
N ALA A 95 -5.64 1.94 -10.84
CA ALA A 95 -6.75 2.00 -9.89
C ALA A 95 -6.53 3.04 -8.78
N LEU A 96 -5.29 3.23 -8.32
CA LEU A 96 -4.94 4.28 -7.37
C LEU A 96 -4.85 5.62 -8.11
N ARG A 97 -5.92 6.40 -8.01
CA ARG A 97 -6.02 7.76 -8.54
C ARG A 97 -6.25 8.72 -7.39
N PHE A 98 -5.55 9.85 -7.37
CA PHE A 98 -5.77 10.86 -6.35
C PHE A 98 -7.18 11.46 -6.45
N THR A 99 -7.67 12.03 -5.35
CA THR A 99 -8.92 12.81 -5.37
C THR A 99 -8.79 13.97 -6.37
N THR A 100 -9.93 14.38 -6.94
CA THR A 100 -9.98 15.48 -7.92
C THR A 100 -9.28 16.74 -7.41
N GLN A 101 -9.45 17.07 -6.13
CA GLN A 101 -8.82 18.25 -5.50
C GLN A 101 -7.29 18.18 -5.56
N ILE A 102 -6.69 17.03 -5.26
CA ILE A 102 -5.24 16.83 -5.31
C ILE A 102 -4.74 16.85 -6.76
N GLU A 103 -5.44 16.17 -7.68
CA GLU A 103 -5.05 16.16 -9.09
C GLU A 103 -5.11 17.56 -9.73
N GLU A 104 -6.16 18.33 -9.46
CA GLU A 104 -6.34 19.69 -9.97
C GLU A 104 -5.26 20.63 -9.44
N LEU A 105 -4.96 20.54 -8.14
CA LEU A 105 -3.87 21.30 -7.54
C LEU A 105 -2.53 20.95 -8.19
N GLY A 106 -2.22 19.66 -8.36
CA GLY A 106 -1.00 19.22 -9.02
C GLY A 106 -0.91 19.69 -10.48
N ARG A 107 -2.00 19.60 -11.24
CA ARG A 107 -2.07 20.10 -12.63
C ARG A 107 -1.87 21.61 -12.70
N MET A 108 -2.46 22.37 -11.78
CA MET A 108 -2.29 23.81 -11.68
C MET A 108 -0.81 24.18 -11.41
N MET A 109 -0.18 23.53 -10.42
CA MET A 109 1.23 23.75 -10.11
C MET A 109 2.13 23.47 -11.31
N VAL A 110 1.93 22.33 -11.98
CA VAL A 110 2.70 21.97 -13.18
C VAL A 110 2.48 22.97 -14.31
N LYS A 111 1.23 23.44 -14.52
CA LYS A 111 0.91 24.45 -15.52
C LYS A 111 1.71 25.74 -15.27
N VAL A 112 1.66 26.28 -14.06
CA VAL A 112 2.38 27.51 -13.67
C VAL A 112 3.89 27.36 -13.83
N LEU A 113 4.47 26.21 -13.47
CA LEU A 113 5.90 25.97 -13.64
C LEU A 113 6.30 25.94 -15.11
N ARG A 114 5.50 25.27 -15.97
CA ARG A 114 5.77 25.17 -17.41
C ARG A 114 5.66 26.50 -18.15
N GLU A 115 4.76 27.39 -17.71
CA GLU A 115 4.61 28.73 -18.29
C GLU A 115 5.89 29.58 -18.13
N LYS A 116 6.70 29.33 -17.10
CA LYS A 116 7.95 30.08 -16.87
C LYS A 116 9.12 29.53 -17.67
N ARG A 117 9.37 28.22 -17.57
CA ARG A 117 10.48 27.52 -18.23
C ARG A 117 10.35 25.99 -18.05
N PRO A 118 11.06 25.18 -18.86
CA PRO A 118 11.26 23.78 -18.54
C PRO A 118 11.84 23.60 -17.13
N PHE A 119 11.41 22.55 -16.43
CA PHE A 119 11.84 22.26 -15.06
C PHE A 119 12.14 20.78 -14.87
N LEU A 120 12.96 20.49 -13.86
CA LEU A 120 13.27 19.14 -13.37
C LEU A 120 12.60 18.95 -12.01
N ALA A 121 11.94 17.80 -11.80
CA ALA A 121 11.41 17.40 -10.50
C ALA A 121 12.26 16.27 -9.93
N LEU A 122 12.77 16.47 -8.71
CA LEU A 122 13.56 15.48 -7.98
C LEU A 122 12.82 15.12 -6.69
N HIS A 123 12.56 13.82 -6.50
CA HIS A 123 12.06 13.30 -5.23
C HIS A 123 13.24 12.78 -4.42
N LEU A 124 13.61 13.56 -3.40
CA LEU A 124 14.71 13.23 -2.50
C LEU A 124 14.11 12.69 -1.20
N ARG A 125 14.46 11.44 -0.87
CA ARG A 125 13.91 10.71 0.27
C ARG A 125 15.04 10.37 1.24
N TYR A 126 15.22 11.21 2.26
CA TYR A 126 16.33 11.18 3.22
C TYR A 126 15.90 10.80 4.64
N GLU A 127 14.73 10.19 4.79
CA GLU A 127 14.27 9.68 6.07
C GLU A 127 15.22 8.58 6.60
N MET A 128 15.40 8.53 7.92
CA MET A 128 16.35 7.64 8.60
C MET A 128 16.15 6.16 8.25
N ASP A 129 14.90 5.73 8.03
CA ASP A 129 14.59 4.36 7.62
C ASP A 129 15.13 4.04 6.23
N MET A 130 15.07 4.99 5.30
CA MET A 130 15.61 4.84 3.94
C MET A 130 17.13 4.87 3.92
N LEU A 131 17.75 5.71 4.75
CA LEU A 131 19.20 5.76 4.91
C LEU A 131 19.73 4.46 5.52
N ALA A 132 19.12 3.99 6.61
CA ALA A 132 19.47 2.72 7.25
C ALA A 132 19.29 1.52 6.30
N PHE A 133 18.19 1.50 5.54
CA PHE A 133 17.92 0.44 4.56
C PHE A 133 18.92 0.43 3.41
N SER A 134 19.26 1.61 2.86
CA SER A 134 20.22 1.72 1.76
C SER A 134 21.67 1.52 2.18
N GLY A 135 21.97 1.65 3.49
CA GLY A 135 23.33 1.62 4.02
C GLY A 135 24.16 2.86 3.62
N CYS A 136 23.50 3.96 3.27
CA CYS A 136 24.17 5.20 2.91
C CYS A 136 24.54 5.96 4.20
N ALA A 137 25.84 6.09 4.47
CA ALA A 137 26.41 6.88 5.57
C ALA A 137 27.25 8.07 5.07
N HIS A 138 26.98 8.53 3.84
CA HIS A 138 27.73 9.65 3.25
C HIS A 138 27.52 10.91 4.08
N ASP A 139 28.61 11.56 4.48
CA ASP A 139 28.65 12.73 5.38
C ASP A 139 28.02 12.51 6.77
N CYS A 140 27.78 11.27 7.19
CA CYS A 140 27.36 10.98 8.56
C CYS A 140 28.55 11.05 9.53
N TYR A 141 28.31 11.59 10.71
CA TYR A 141 29.24 11.43 11.84
C TYR A 141 29.19 10.00 12.36
N SER A 142 30.25 9.52 13.03
CA SER A 142 30.32 8.14 13.55
C SER A 142 29.12 7.75 14.42
N LYS A 143 28.57 8.69 15.19
CA LYS A 143 27.36 8.44 16.01
C LYS A 143 26.10 8.22 15.18
N GLU A 144 25.96 8.96 14.08
CA GLU A 144 24.82 8.83 13.16
C GLU A 144 24.93 7.52 12.37
N GLU A 145 26.14 7.14 11.97
CA GLU A 145 26.39 5.85 11.32
C GLU A 145 26.04 4.67 12.25
N GLU A 146 26.46 4.72 13.52
CA GLU A 146 26.07 3.73 14.53
C GLU A 146 24.54 3.65 14.71
N GLU A 147 23.86 4.80 14.70
CA GLU A 147 22.41 4.85 14.80
C GLU A 147 21.74 4.19 13.58
N LEU A 148 22.19 4.49 12.37
CA LEU A 148 21.69 3.88 11.14
C LEU A 148 21.93 2.36 11.11
N ILE A 149 23.09 1.89 11.57
CA ILE A 149 23.38 0.45 11.69
C ILE A 149 22.41 -0.23 12.66
N ARG A 150 22.09 0.42 13.79
CA ARG A 150 21.13 -0.13 14.77
C ARG A 150 19.70 -0.19 14.26
N MET A 151 19.33 0.64 13.29
CA MET A 151 17.99 0.70 12.71
C MET A 151 17.77 -0.32 11.58
N ARG A 152 18.84 -0.95 11.08
CA ARG A 152 18.79 -1.92 9.98
C ARG A 152 18.32 -3.30 10.44
#